data_AF-A0A6V7LP09-F1
#
_entry.id   AF-A0A6V7LP09-F1
#
_cell.length_a   1.000
_cell.length_b   1.000
_cell.length_c   1.000
_cell.angle_alpha   90.00
_cell.angle_beta   90.00
_cell.angle_gamma   90.00
#
_symmetry.space_group_name_H-M   'P 1'
#
loop_
_entity.id
_entity.type
_entity.pdbx_description
1 polymer ?
#
loop_
_entity_poly.entity_id
_entity_poly.type
_entity_poly.pdbx_seq_one_letter_code
_entity_poly.pdbx_strand_id
1 'polypeptide(L)' 'EKVRDEINQVVEGEDITITELANLKYLEMVIKETIRLFPVGPIMPRSVTEDLEL' A
#
# COMPACT_ATOMS: atom_id res chain seq x y z
N GLU A 1 15.87 8.90 -0.14
CA GLU A 1 15.85 9.57 -1.46
C GLU A 1 15.07 8.78 -2.50
N LYS A 2 15.32 7.48 -2.68
CA LYS A 2 14.60 6.58 -3.61
C LYS A 2 13.09 6.82 -3.83
N VAL A 3 12.28 6.95 -2.78
CA VAL A 3 10.82 7.25 -2.92
C VAL A 3 10.60 8.60 -3.60
N ARG A 4 11.35 9.64 -3.20
CA ARG A 4 11.27 10.96 -3.82
C ARG A 4 11.75 10.93 -5.26
N ASP A 5 12.80 10.16 -5.55
CA ASP A 5 13.30 10.01 -6.91
C ASP A 5 12.25 9.33 -7.81
N GLU A 6 11.56 8.31 -7.31
CA GLU A 6 10.43 7.67 -8.03
C GLU A 6 9.30 8.67 -8.27
N ILE A 7 8.89 9.44 -7.25
CA ILE A 7 7.83 10.44 -7.39
C ILE A 7 8.18 11.47 -8.47
N ASN A 8 9.42 12.00 -8.45
CA ASN A 8 9.89 12.97 -9.43
C ASN A 8 9.99 12.41 -10.86
N GLN A 9 10.10 11.09 -11.02
CA GLN A 9 10.15 10.42 -12.33
C GLN A 9 8.76 10.08 -12.88
N VAL A 10 7.78 9.87 -12.01
CA VAL A 10 6.45 9.36 -12.40
C VAL A 10 5.39 10.44 -12.45
N VAL A 11 5.46 11.44 -11.57
CA VAL A 11 4.43 12.49 -11.48
C VAL A 11 4.83 13.67 -12.37
N GLU A 12 4.01 13.97 -13.37
CA GLU A 12 4.21 15.10 -14.27
C GLU A 12 3.20 16.21 -13.98
N GLY A 13 3.64 17.28 -13.30
CA GLY A 13 2.82 18.46 -13.00
C GLY A 13 2.42 18.59 -11.53
N GLU A 14 1.42 19.43 -11.25
CA GLU A 14 0.98 19.74 -9.88
C GLU A 14 -0.08 18.75 -9.36
N ASP A 15 -0.87 18.15 -10.26
CA ASP A 15 -1.95 17.23 -9.92
C ASP A 15 -1.58 15.78 -10.23
N ILE A 16 -1.85 14.87 -9.30
CA ILE A 16 -1.61 13.43 -9.47
C ILE A 16 -2.85 12.75 -10.07
N THR A 17 -2.65 12.02 -11.16
CA THR A 17 -3.66 11.14 -11.76
C THR A 17 -3.65 9.73 -11.14
N ILE A 18 -4.76 9.01 -11.27
CA ILE A 18 -4.86 7.61 -10.79
C ILE A 18 -3.85 6.70 -11.50
N THR A 19 -3.57 6.98 -12.79
CA THR A 19 -2.61 6.20 -13.58
C THR A 19 -1.18 6.38 -13.07
N GLU A 20 -0.79 7.61 -12.73
CA GLU A 20 0.52 7.88 -12.12
C GLU A 20 0.65 7.25 -10.74
N LEU A 21 -0.42 7.30 -9.92
CA LEU A 21 -0.45 6.65 -8.61
C LEU A 21 -0.18 5.14 -8.73
N ALA A 22 -0.73 4.48 -9.75
CA ALA A 22 -0.50 3.05 -10.00
C ALA A 22 0.95 2.72 -10.41
N ASN A 23 1.73 3.72 -10.86
CA ASN A 23 3.12 3.56 -11.25
C ASN A 23 4.12 3.78 -10.10
N LEU A 24 3.69 4.27 -8.94
CA LEU A 24 4.51 4.51 -7.74
C LEU A 24 4.78 3.21 -6.93
N LYS A 25 5.49 2.26 -7.53
CA LYS A 25 5.71 0.91 -6.98
C LYS A 25 6.56 0.90 -5.71
N TYR A 26 7.60 1.73 -5.65
CA TYR A 26 8.49 1.81 -4.51
C TYR A 26 7.80 2.45 -3.32
N LEU A 27 6.99 3.49 -3.54
CA LEU A 27 6.12 4.06 -2.52
C LEU A 27 5.14 3.00 -1.98
N GLU A 28 4.50 2.22 -2.84
CA GLU A 28 3.59 1.15 -2.43
C GLU A 28 4.30 0.11 -1.55
N MET A 29 5.51 -0.31 -1.94
CA MET A 29 6.33 -1.22 -1.13
C MET A 29 6.65 -0.64 0.25
N VAL A 30 7.01 0.65 0.32
CA VAL A 30 7.31 1.33 1.60
C VAL A 30 6.08 1.37 2.50
N ILE A 31 4.90 1.69 1.95
CA ILE A 31 3.64 1.71 2.72
C ILE A 31 3.34 0.31 3.25
N LYS A 32 3.40 -0.72 2.40
CA LYS A 32 3.14 -2.12 2.79
C LYS A 32 4.09 -2.60 3.88
N GLU A 33 5.38 -2.29 3.75
CA GLU A 33 6.38 -2.70 4.73
C GLU A 33 6.22 -1.95 6.07
N THR A 34 5.80 -0.68 6.00
CA THR A 34 5.46 0.10 7.21
C THR A 34 4.29 -0.54 7.95
N ILE A 35 3.24 -0.97 7.25
CA ILE A 35 2.08 -1.65 7.86
C ILE A 35 2.45 -3.05 8.37
N ARG A 36 3.38 -3.75 7.71
CA ARG A 36 3.90 -5.05 8.18
C ARG A 36 4.64 -4.92 9.52
N LEU A 37 5.45 -3.87 9.67
CA LEU A 37 6.22 -3.60 10.89
C LEU A 37 5.37 -2.94 11.99
N PHE A 38 4.47 -2.05 11.60
CA PHE A 38 3.63 -1.24 12.47
C PHE A 38 2.16 -1.39 12.06
N PRO A 39 1.55 -2.56 12.31
CA PRO A 39 0.15 -2.77 11.96
C PRO A 39 -0.74 -1.84 12.78
N VAL A 40 -1.67 -1.16 12.09
CA VAL A 40 -2.63 -0.23 12.73
C VAL A 40 -3.59 -0.97 13.66
N GLY A 41 -3.94 -2.21 13.31
CA GLY A 41 -4.82 -3.08 14.09
C GLY A 41 -4.17 -4.45 14.33
N PRO A 42 -4.10 -4.93 15.57
CA PRO A 42 -3.43 -6.19 15.89
C PRO A 42 -4.25 -7.44 15.50
N ILE A 43 -5.58 -7.31 15.45
CA ILE A 43 -6.49 -8.45 15.25
C ILE A 43 -7.65 -8.01 14.35
N MET A 44 -7.98 -8.84 13.37
CA MET A 44 -9.20 -8.73 12.58
C MET A 44 -10.09 -9.95 12.87
N PRO A 45 -11.06 -9.85 13.80
CA PRO A 45 -11.89 -10.98 14.18
C PRO A 45 -12.77 -11.41 13.00
N ARG A 46 -12.88 -12.73 12.81
CA ARG A 46 -13.75 -13.35 11.80
C ARG A 46 -14.64 -14.38 12.50
N SER A 47 -15.89 -14.50 12.07
CA SER A 47 -16.84 -15.51 12.51
C SER A 47 -17.21 -16.41 11.33
N VAL A 48 -17.25 -17.72 11.57
CA VAL A 48 -17.68 -18.70 10.58
C VAL A 48 -19.21 -18.67 10.47
N THR A 49 -19.76 -18.72 9.26
CA THR A 49 -21.21 -18.69 9.00
C THR A 49 -21.81 -20.06 8.70
N GLU A 50 -20.98 -21.05 8.36
CA GLU A 50 -21.35 -22.41 7.96
C GLU A 50 -20.24 -23.39 8.35
N ASP A 51 -20.54 -24.69 8.47
CA ASP A 51 -19.55 -25.68 8.89
C ASP A 51 -18.31 -25.68 7.97
N LEU A 52 -17.12 -25.59 8.59
CA LEU A 52 -15.83 -25.54 7.91
C LEU A 52 -14.93 -26.66 8.43
N GLU A 53 -14.43 -27.50 7.53
CA GLU A 53 -13.32 -28.41 7.80
C GLU A 53 -12.00 -27.72 7.42
N LEU A 54 -11.00 -27.75 8.33
CA LEU A 54 -9.72 -27.05 8.20
C LEU A 54 -8.61 -27.95 7.64
#